data_AF-A0A3C1RTP7-F1
#
_entry.id   AF-A0A3C1RTP7-F1
#
_cell.length_a   1.000
_cell.length_b   1.000
_cell.length_c   1.000
_cell.angle_alpha   90.00
_cell.angle_beta   90.00
_cell.angle_gamma   90.00
#
_symmetry.space_group_name_H-M   'P 1'
#
loop_
_entity.id
_entity.type
_entity.pdbx_description
1 polymer ?
#
loop_
_entity_poly.entity_id
_entity_poly.type
_entity_poly.pdbx_seq_one_letter_code
_entity_poly.pdbx_strand_id
1 'polypeptide(L)'
;MQITDDLNKLLSIVPDEIRQNLQQHPQRDSLIEIVMDLGRLPEARFPSKAEYLSTIPVSLEDLEHCILQIGEFSGDNRAGIEQTLHRISAIRNRTGKVIGLTCRVGRAIFGKIGMIRDLVETGQSILLLGRPGVGKTTALREITRVLADELEKRVVIIDTSNEIAGDGDIPHPAIGRARRMQVARPEL
;
A
#
# COMPACT_ATOMS: atom_id res chain seq x y z
N MET A 1 11.44 -4.72 -16.01
CA MET A 1 10.48 -4.02 -15.15
C MET A 1 10.76 -4.47 -13.74
N GLN A 2 11.19 -3.57 -12.86
CA GLN A 2 11.45 -3.91 -11.47
C GLN A 2 10.18 -3.61 -10.68
N ILE A 3 9.61 -4.64 -10.07
CA ILE A 3 8.47 -4.53 -9.16
C ILE A 3 9.05 -4.68 -7.76
N THR A 4 8.85 -3.69 -6.91
CA THR A 4 9.12 -3.82 -5.47
C THR A 4 7.77 -3.83 -4.77
N ASP A 5 7.54 -4.85 -3.96
CA ASP A 5 6.27 -4.99 -3.23
C ASP A 5 6.44 -5.12 -1.73
N ASP A 6 7.69 -5.15 -1.21
CA ASP A 6 8.00 -5.19 0.22
C ASP A 6 7.19 -6.22 1.02
N LEU A 7 6.73 -7.29 0.36
CA LEU A 7 5.71 -8.20 0.88
C LEU A 7 6.11 -8.81 2.23
N ASN A 8 7.40 -9.00 2.48
CA ASN A 8 7.90 -9.48 3.77
C ASN A 8 7.49 -8.57 4.95
N LYS A 9 7.46 -7.24 4.77
CA LYS A 9 7.02 -6.29 5.80
C LYS A 9 5.53 -6.40 6.07
N LEU A 10 4.71 -6.69 5.05
CA LEU A 10 3.29 -7.00 5.26
C LEU A 10 3.14 -8.36 5.97
N LEU A 11 3.91 -9.37 5.59
CA LEU A 11 3.79 -10.68 6.23
C LEU A 11 4.27 -10.67 7.69
N SER A 12 5.11 -9.71 8.10
CA SER A 12 5.56 -9.59 9.49
C SER A 12 4.51 -9.04 10.45
N ILE A 13 3.38 -8.48 9.96
CA ILE A 13 2.32 -7.99 10.86
C ILE A 13 1.22 -9.04 11.11
N VAL A 14 1.12 -10.07 10.27
CA VAL A 14 0.10 -11.12 10.42
C VAL A 14 0.61 -12.27 11.30
N PRO A 15 -0.30 -13.05 11.93
CA PRO A 15 0.05 -14.22 12.72
C PRO A 15 0.93 -15.21 11.98
N ASP A 16 1.77 -15.93 12.72
CA ASP A 16 2.80 -16.80 12.16
C ASP A 16 2.25 -17.91 11.25
N GLU A 17 1.09 -18.48 11.58
CA GLU A 17 0.45 -19.50 10.73
C GLU A 17 0.09 -18.93 9.34
N ILE A 18 -0.56 -17.76 9.32
CA ILE A 18 -0.93 -17.05 8.09
C ILE A 18 0.33 -16.67 7.30
N ARG A 19 1.36 -16.17 7.99
CA ARG A 19 2.65 -15.81 7.41
C ARG A 19 3.32 -17.00 6.73
N GLN A 20 3.43 -18.13 7.40
CA GLN A 20 4.08 -19.33 6.88
C GLN A 20 3.36 -19.88 5.65
N ASN A 21 2.03 -19.97 5.70
CA ASN A 21 1.23 -20.43 4.56
C ASN A 21 1.40 -19.52 3.34
N LEU A 22 1.43 -18.19 3.54
CA LEU A 22 1.67 -17.24 2.46
C LEU A 22 3.11 -17.26 1.94
N GLN A 23 4.11 -17.46 2.80
CA GLN A 23 5.52 -17.54 2.40
C GLN A 23 5.78 -18.73 1.47
N GLN A 24 5.07 -19.84 1.68
CA GLN A 24 5.18 -21.06 0.88
C GLN A 24 4.21 -21.11 -0.32
N HIS A 25 3.31 -20.13 -0.44
CA HIS A 25 2.28 -20.15 -1.46
C HIS A 25 2.86 -19.94 -2.87
N PRO A 26 2.52 -20.77 -3.87
CA PRO A 26 3.10 -20.66 -5.22
C PRO A 26 2.74 -19.36 -5.95
N GLN A 27 1.64 -18.72 -5.56
CA GLN A 27 1.17 -17.45 -6.15
C GLN A 27 1.43 -16.23 -5.28
N ARG A 28 2.32 -16.34 -4.29
CA ARG A 28 2.63 -15.29 -3.31
C ARG A 28 2.87 -13.91 -3.95
N ASP A 29 3.65 -13.84 -5.01
CA ASP A 29 3.99 -12.58 -5.68
C ASP A 29 2.78 -11.89 -6.35
N SER A 30 1.68 -12.62 -6.54
CA SER A 30 0.42 -12.11 -7.09
C SER A 30 -0.64 -11.81 -6.03
N LEU A 31 -0.32 -11.96 -4.74
CA LEU A 31 -1.25 -11.67 -3.64
C LEU A 31 -1.80 -10.25 -3.74
N ILE A 32 -3.12 -10.09 -3.69
CA ILE A 32 -3.78 -8.78 -3.73
C ILE A 32 -4.03 -8.28 -2.31
N GLU A 33 -4.62 -9.11 -1.47
CA GLU A 33 -4.94 -8.77 -0.09
C GLU A 33 -5.11 -10.01 0.79
N ILE A 34 -4.94 -9.81 2.09
CA ILE A 34 -5.25 -10.75 3.15
C ILE A 34 -6.46 -10.22 3.90
N VAL A 35 -7.47 -11.06 4.11
CA VAL A 35 -8.70 -10.72 4.83
C VAL A 35 -8.76 -11.55 6.10
N MET A 36 -8.97 -10.87 7.24
CA MET A 36 -9.08 -11.48 8.55
C MET A 36 -10.30 -10.92 9.27
N ASP A 37 -11.36 -11.70 9.40
CA ASP A 37 -12.60 -11.31 10.08
C ASP A 37 -12.82 -12.20 11.30
N LEU A 38 -13.11 -11.61 12.47
CA LEU A 38 -13.35 -12.34 13.71
C LEU A 38 -14.38 -13.46 13.51
N GLY A 39 -13.99 -14.70 13.83
CA GLY A 39 -14.83 -15.89 13.72
C GLY A 39 -14.97 -16.45 12.29
N ARG A 40 -14.21 -15.94 11.31
CA ARG A 40 -14.14 -16.48 9.94
C ARG A 40 -12.75 -17.02 9.63
N LEU A 41 -12.65 -17.92 8.66
CA LEU A 41 -11.35 -18.38 8.18
C LEU A 41 -10.62 -17.22 7.47
N PRO A 42 -9.31 -17.03 7.73
CA PRO A 42 -8.54 -16.00 7.04
C PRO A 42 -8.41 -16.33 5.56
N GLU A 43 -8.51 -15.32 4.69
CA GLU A 43 -8.46 -15.48 3.23
C GLU A 43 -7.26 -14.74 2.61
N ALA A 44 -6.63 -15.37 1.63
CA ALA A 44 -5.78 -14.69 0.64
C ALA A 44 -6.57 -14.50 -0.65
N ARG A 45 -6.50 -13.30 -1.21
CA ARG A 45 -7.12 -12.99 -2.51
C ARG A 45 -6.05 -12.78 -3.56
N PHE A 46 -6.24 -13.46 -4.68
CA PHE A 46 -5.41 -13.41 -5.89
C PHE A 46 -6.26 -12.91 -7.07
N PRO A 47 -5.65 -12.58 -8.23
CA PRO A 47 -6.41 -12.03 -9.37
C PRO A 47 -7.56 -12.91 -9.85
N SER A 48 -7.45 -14.23 -9.70
CA SER A 48 -8.42 -15.20 -10.22
C SER A 48 -9.23 -15.94 -9.15
N LYS A 49 -8.82 -15.90 -7.87
CA LYS A 49 -9.46 -16.69 -6.80
C LYS A 49 -9.17 -16.13 -5.41
N ALA A 50 -9.99 -16.55 -4.45
CA ALA A 50 -9.72 -16.43 -3.03
C ALA A 50 -9.48 -17.83 -2.43
N GLU A 51 -8.58 -17.92 -1.46
CA GLU A 51 -8.20 -19.18 -0.81
C GLU A 51 -8.11 -18.98 0.70
N TYR A 52 -8.58 -19.98 1.47
CA TYR A 52 -8.42 -19.97 2.91
C TYR A 52 -6.96 -20.26 3.29
N LEU A 53 -6.45 -19.47 4.24
CA LEU A 53 -5.09 -19.54 4.75
C LEU A 53 -4.97 -20.40 6.00
N SER A 54 -6.07 -20.79 6.62
CA SER A 54 -6.12 -21.68 7.77
C SER A 54 -7.47 -22.38 7.83
N THR A 55 -7.53 -23.52 8.52
CA THR A 55 -8.77 -24.17 8.93
C THR A 55 -9.29 -23.65 10.27
N ILE A 56 -8.55 -22.78 10.94
CA ILE A 56 -8.88 -22.16 12.22
C ILE A 56 -9.48 -20.78 11.96
N PRO A 57 -10.67 -20.46 12.52
CA PRO A 57 -11.21 -19.11 12.43
C PRO A 57 -10.34 -18.08 13.15
N VAL A 58 -10.24 -16.88 12.56
CA VAL A 58 -9.53 -15.74 13.14
C VAL A 58 -10.10 -15.43 14.52
N SER A 59 -9.22 -15.45 15.51
CA SER A 59 -9.52 -15.11 16.89
C SER A 59 -9.38 -13.61 17.14
N LEU A 60 -9.81 -13.17 18.32
CA LEU A 60 -9.55 -11.80 18.75
C LEU A 60 -8.04 -11.56 18.95
N GLU A 61 -7.32 -12.55 19.47
CA GLU A 61 -5.88 -12.48 19.72
C GLU A 61 -5.10 -12.28 18.42
N ASP A 62 -5.52 -12.93 17.33
CA ASP A 62 -4.92 -12.73 16.00
C ASP A 62 -5.04 -11.28 15.52
N LEU A 63 -6.21 -10.66 15.72
CA LEU A 63 -6.44 -9.27 15.35
C LEU A 63 -5.63 -8.32 16.25
N GLU A 64 -5.58 -8.59 17.55
CA GLU A 64 -4.80 -7.81 18.52
C GLU A 64 -3.30 -7.90 18.22
N HIS A 65 -2.79 -9.08 17.84
CA HIS A 65 -1.43 -9.26 17.36
C HIS A 65 -1.12 -8.33 16.18
N CYS A 66 -1.97 -8.34 15.15
CA CYS A 66 -1.80 -7.46 14.00
C CYS A 66 -1.78 -5.98 14.41
N ILE A 67 -2.74 -5.56 15.22
CA ILE A 67 -2.89 -4.16 15.64
C ILE A 67 -1.66 -3.68 16.41
N LEU A 68 -1.08 -4.52 17.28
CA LEU A 68 0.14 -4.19 18.02
C LEU A 68 1.34 -3.95 17.09
N GLN A 69 1.43 -4.65 15.97
CA GLN A 69 2.49 -4.45 14.97
C GLN A 69 2.24 -3.24 14.06
N ILE A 70 0.97 -2.92 13.78
CA ILE A 70 0.57 -1.81 12.92
C ILE A 70 0.67 -0.47 13.65
N GLY A 71 0.23 -0.41 14.91
CA GLY A 71 0.06 0.83 15.66
C GLY A 71 -1.32 1.45 15.48
N GLU A 72 -1.36 2.77 15.28
CA GLU A 72 -2.61 3.53 15.21
C GLU A 72 -3.22 3.55 13.80
N PHE A 73 -4.55 3.61 13.76
CA PHE A 73 -5.31 3.83 12.52
C PHE A 73 -5.72 5.30 12.43
N SER A 74 -5.61 5.89 11.24
CA SER A 74 -6.09 7.23 10.93
C SER A 74 -7.62 7.34 10.99
N GLY A 75 -8.13 8.58 10.90
CA GLY A 75 -9.56 8.89 11.00
C GLY A 75 -10.46 8.20 9.97
N ASP A 76 -9.89 7.70 8.86
CA ASP A 76 -10.57 6.91 7.83
C ASP A 76 -10.43 5.38 8.04
N ASN A 77 -10.01 4.94 9.23
CA ASN A 77 -9.77 3.53 9.60
C ASN A 77 -8.67 2.84 8.77
N ARG A 78 -7.70 3.60 8.27
CA ARG A 78 -6.54 3.05 7.54
C ARG A 78 -5.27 3.17 8.35
N ALA A 79 -4.32 2.31 8.02
CA ALA A 79 -2.93 2.40 8.48
C ALA A 79 -2.01 1.95 7.34
N GLY A 80 -0.80 2.48 7.33
CA GLY A 80 0.25 2.07 6.42
C GLY A 80 1.33 1.27 7.12
N ILE A 81 2.22 0.65 6.35
CA ILE A 81 3.50 0.17 6.85
C ILE A 81 4.59 1.09 6.33
N GLU A 82 5.45 1.54 7.22
CA GLU A 82 6.52 2.48 6.92
C GLU A 82 7.36 2.08 5.70
N GLN A 83 7.62 3.06 4.83
CA GLN A 83 8.37 2.90 3.59
C GLN A 83 7.74 1.92 2.58
N THR A 84 6.48 1.52 2.74
CA THR A 84 5.78 0.63 1.80
C THR A 84 4.55 1.32 1.19
N LEU A 85 3.93 0.65 0.21
CA LEU A 85 2.62 1.05 -0.31
C LEU A 85 1.49 0.17 0.24
N HIS A 86 1.77 -0.69 1.22
CA HIS A 86 0.75 -1.53 1.83
C HIS A 86 -0.25 -0.67 2.59
N ARG A 87 -1.48 -1.17 2.60
CA ARG A 87 -2.58 -0.54 3.30
C ARG A 87 -3.29 -1.56 4.15
N ILE A 88 -3.54 -1.21 5.41
CA ILE A 88 -4.37 -1.99 6.31
C ILE A 88 -5.63 -1.18 6.61
N SER A 89 -6.78 -1.79 6.37
CA SER A 89 -8.08 -1.19 6.71
C SER A 89 -8.71 -1.96 7.85
N ALA A 90 -9.12 -1.24 8.90
CA ALA A 90 -9.82 -1.83 10.04
C ALA A 90 -11.33 -1.81 9.84
N ILE A 91 -11.97 -2.95 10.12
CA ILE A 91 -13.43 -3.07 10.24
C ILE A 91 -13.74 -2.98 11.73
N ARG A 92 -14.57 -2.00 12.12
CA ARG A 92 -14.94 -1.77 13.52
C ARG A 92 -16.40 -2.08 13.78
N ASN A 93 -16.70 -2.62 14.97
CA ASN A 93 -18.06 -2.79 15.43
C ASN A 93 -18.65 -1.45 15.95
N ARG A 94 -19.90 -1.49 16.43
CA ARG A 94 -20.61 -0.31 16.96
C ARG A 94 -19.96 0.33 18.19
N THR A 95 -19.12 -0.41 18.91
CA THR A 95 -18.39 0.10 20.08
C THR A 95 -16.97 0.58 19.71
N GLY A 96 -16.64 0.63 18.42
CA GLY A 96 -15.33 1.06 17.92
C GLY A 96 -14.23 -0.01 17.99
N LYS A 97 -14.54 -1.23 18.44
CA LYS A 97 -13.57 -2.33 18.50
C LYS A 97 -13.28 -2.88 17.12
N VAL A 98 -12.01 -3.10 16.79
CA VAL A 98 -11.61 -3.77 15.54
C VAL A 98 -12.07 -5.23 15.60
N ILE A 99 -12.84 -5.63 14.60
CA ILE A 99 -13.39 -6.98 14.42
C ILE A 99 -12.98 -7.61 13.08
N GLY A 100 -12.22 -6.87 12.26
CA GLY A 100 -11.62 -7.41 11.05
C GLY A 100 -10.56 -6.48 10.47
N LEU A 101 -9.69 -7.04 9.64
CA LEU A 101 -8.60 -6.37 8.96
C LEU A 101 -8.59 -6.79 7.49
N THR A 102 -8.36 -5.81 6.61
CA THR A 102 -8.01 -6.04 5.20
C THR A 102 -6.63 -5.48 4.93
N CYS A 103 -5.65 -6.36 4.70
CA CYS A 103 -4.26 -6.02 4.45
C CYS A 103 -3.98 -6.10 2.94
N ARG A 104 -4.01 -4.96 2.26
CA ARG A 104 -3.81 -4.86 0.81
C ARG A 104 -2.34 -4.70 0.45
N VAL A 105 -1.90 -5.50 -0.52
CA VAL A 105 -0.52 -5.46 -1.04
C VAL A 105 -0.37 -4.27 -1.99
N GLY A 106 0.46 -3.29 -1.59
CA GLY A 106 0.88 -2.21 -2.46
C GLY A 106 2.13 -2.59 -3.23
N ARG A 107 2.24 -2.15 -4.49
CA ARG A 107 3.39 -2.43 -5.35
C ARG A 107 3.85 -1.18 -6.06
N ALA A 108 5.15 -0.97 -6.14
CA ALA A 108 5.75 0.04 -6.97
C ALA A 108 6.28 -0.60 -8.26
N ILE A 109 6.04 0.07 -9.38
CA ILE A 109 6.52 -0.35 -10.70
C ILE A 109 7.46 0.74 -11.21
N PHE A 110 8.69 0.35 -11.54
CA PHE A 110 9.72 1.26 -12.05
C PHE A 110 10.07 0.98 -13.52
N GLY A 111 10.67 1.98 -14.17
CA GLY A 111 11.28 1.84 -15.50
C GLY A 111 10.33 2.14 -16.64
N LYS A 112 9.27 2.92 -16.41
CA LYS A 112 8.32 3.37 -17.45
C LYS A 112 8.48 4.84 -17.85
N ILE A 113 9.39 5.59 -17.22
CA ILE A 113 9.53 7.03 -17.46
C ILE A 113 10.00 7.39 -18.88
N GLY A 114 10.71 6.48 -19.58
CA GLY A 114 11.28 6.77 -20.90
C GLY A 114 10.27 7.31 -21.91
N MET A 115 8.98 6.98 -21.76
CA MET A 115 7.91 7.46 -22.65
C MET A 115 7.50 8.93 -22.43
N ILE A 116 7.84 9.52 -21.28
CA ILE A 116 7.36 10.88 -20.91
C ILE A 116 8.50 11.78 -20.42
N ARG A 117 9.75 11.34 -20.56
CA ARG A 117 10.92 12.07 -20.04
C ARG A 117 11.09 13.43 -20.71
N ASP A 118 10.95 13.48 -22.01
CA ASP A 118 10.96 14.68 -22.83
C ASP A 118 9.92 15.71 -22.36
N LEU A 119 8.70 15.25 -22.05
CA LEU A 119 7.63 16.10 -21.52
C LEU A 119 7.99 16.66 -20.14
N VAL A 120 8.55 15.83 -19.25
CA VAL A 120 8.96 16.24 -17.90
C VAL A 120 10.10 17.27 -17.94
N GLU A 121 11.03 17.11 -18.89
CA GLU A 121 12.18 18.01 -19.06
C GLU A 121 11.79 19.40 -19.60
N THR A 122 10.63 19.54 -20.26
CA THR A 122 10.13 20.85 -20.72
C THR A 122 9.88 21.85 -19.60
N GLY A 123 9.63 21.37 -18.37
CA GLY A 123 9.26 22.20 -17.23
C GLY A 123 7.85 22.80 -17.28
N GLN A 124 7.04 22.44 -18.28
CA GLN A 124 5.64 22.85 -18.37
C GLN A 124 4.75 22.06 -17.42
N SER A 125 3.54 22.58 -17.15
CA SER A 125 2.53 21.87 -16.38
C SER A 125 2.01 20.65 -17.15
N ILE A 126 1.97 19.49 -16.48
CA ILE A 126 1.50 18.22 -17.05
C ILE A 126 0.22 17.78 -16.32
N LEU A 127 -0.80 17.42 -17.08
CA LEU A 127 -2.04 16.81 -16.57
C LEU A 127 -2.16 15.36 -17.07
N LEU A 128 -2.26 14.41 -16.14
CA LEU A 128 -2.45 13.00 -16.45
C LEU A 128 -3.93 12.63 -16.34
N LEU A 129 -4.58 12.34 -17.47
CA LEU A 129 -5.99 11.93 -17.55
C LEU A 129 -6.13 10.46 -17.93
N GLY A 130 -7.19 9.83 -17.43
CA GLY A 130 -7.54 8.46 -17.79
C GLY A 130 -8.45 7.80 -16.76
N ARG A 131 -9.06 6.68 -17.15
CA ARG A 131 -9.95 5.89 -16.30
C ARG A 131 -9.24 5.42 -15.00
N PRO A 132 -9.97 5.05 -13.95
CA PRO A 132 -9.39 4.38 -12.79
C PRO A 132 -8.54 3.16 -13.21
N GLY A 133 -7.42 2.93 -12.53
CA GLY A 133 -6.56 1.76 -12.75
C GLY A 133 -5.60 1.81 -13.96
N VAL A 134 -5.61 2.85 -14.79
CA VAL A 134 -4.73 2.92 -15.98
C VAL A 134 -3.26 3.24 -15.69
N GLY A 135 -2.87 3.39 -14.42
CA GLY A 135 -1.47 3.64 -14.02
C GLY A 135 -1.07 5.10 -13.87
N LYS A 136 -2.01 6.03 -13.70
CA LYS A 136 -1.72 7.47 -13.46
C LYS A 136 -0.79 7.68 -12.27
N THR A 137 -1.12 7.08 -11.13
CA THR A 137 -0.32 7.17 -9.89
C THR A 137 1.07 6.55 -10.06
N THR A 138 1.18 5.48 -10.84
CA THR A 138 2.47 4.87 -11.20
C THR A 138 3.33 5.85 -12.00
N ALA A 139 2.75 6.53 -12.99
CA ALA A 139 3.46 7.54 -13.78
C ALA A 139 3.87 8.74 -12.91
N LEU A 140 2.97 9.27 -12.06
CA LEU A 140 3.27 10.37 -11.16
C LEU A 140 4.47 10.07 -10.26
N ARG A 141 4.50 8.89 -9.64
CA ARG A 141 5.59 8.45 -8.76
C ARG A 141 6.94 8.43 -9.49
N GLU A 142 6.97 7.89 -10.71
CA GLU A 142 8.18 7.89 -11.55
C GLU A 142 8.60 9.31 -11.96
N ILE A 143 7.65 10.17 -12.35
CA ILE A 143 7.94 11.57 -12.66
C ILE A 143 8.55 12.26 -11.45
N THR A 144 7.98 12.08 -10.27
CA THR A 144 8.49 12.65 -9.03
C THR A 144 9.92 12.19 -8.77
N ARG A 145 10.20 10.88 -8.85
CA ARG A 145 11.54 10.33 -8.65
C ARG A 145 12.55 10.92 -9.63
N VAL A 146 12.21 11.00 -10.92
CA VAL A 146 13.10 11.57 -11.95
C VAL A 146 13.34 13.06 -11.72
N LEU A 147 12.28 13.83 -11.45
CA LEU A 147 12.41 15.24 -11.12
C LEU A 147 13.32 15.46 -9.91
N ALA A 148 13.17 14.63 -8.87
CA ALA A 148 13.88 14.79 -7.61
C ALA A 148 15.33 14.28 -7.69
N ASP A 149 15.56 13.04 -8.12
CA ASP A 149 16.88 12.40 -8.04
C ASP A 149 17.73 12.65 -9.29
N GLU A 150 17.15 12.61 -10.49
CA GLU A 150 17.91 12.68 -11.75
C GLU A 150 18.08 14.12 -12.24
N LEU A 151 17.01 14.92 -12.21
CA LEU A 151 17.04 16.34 -12.59
C LEU A 151 17.36 17.26 -11.40
N GLU A 152 17.58 16.66 -10.23
CA GLU A 152 18.00 17.32 -9.01
C GLU A 152 17.10 18.46 -8.50
N LYS A 153 15.83 18.47 -8.88
CA LYS A 153 14.90 19.54 -8.51
C LYS A 153 14.41 19.37 -7.07
N ARG A 154 13.97 20.49 -6.49
CA ARG A 154 13.26 20.51 -5.21
C ARG A 154 11.79 20.15 -5.47
N VAL A 155 11.41 18.92 -5.13
CA VAL A 155 10.07 18.39 -5.40
C VAL A 155 9.31 18.21 -4.09
N VAL A 156 8.05 18.65 -4.07
CA VAL A 156 7.09 18.38 -3.00
C VAL A 156 5.85 17.75 -3.63
N ILE A 157 5.43 16.61 -3.10
CA ILE A 157 4.18 15.95 -3.46
C ILE A 157 3.12 16.34 -2.43
N ILE A 158 2.00 16.86 -2.92
CA ILE A 158 0.79 17.02 -2.12
C ILE A 158 -0.02 15.73 -2.30
N ASP A 159 0.06 14.81 -1.32
CA ASP A 159 -0.52 13.48 -1.43
C ASP A 159 -1.83 13.42 -0.65
N THR A 160 -2.91 13.79 -1.33
CA THR A 160 -4.23 13.95 -0.73
C THR A 160 -4.82 12.64 -0.21
N SER A 161 -4.56 11.51 -0.87
CA SER A 161 -5.13 10.20 -0.53
C SER A 161 -4.09 9.17 -0.10
N ASN A 162 -2.85 9.63 0.11
CA ASN A 162 -1.68 8.79 0.42
C ASN A 162 -1.41 7.70 -0.64
N GLU A 163 -1.87 7.90 -1.88
CA GLU A 163 -1.74 6.90 -2.94
C GLU A 163 -0.36 6.92 -3.59
N ILE A 164 0.36 8.05 -3.55
CA ILE A 164 1.64 8.23 -4.25
C ILE A 164 2.79 7.71 -3.38
N ALA A 165 2.81 8.07 -2.10
CA ALA A 165 3.93 7.79 -1.23
C ALA A 165 3.62 6.77 -0.12
N GLY A 166 2.39 6.26 -0.04
CA GLY A 166 1.95 5.29 0.95
C GLY A 166 1.33 5.93 2.20
N ASP A 167 0.66 5.10 3.02
CA ASP A 167 -0.11 5.54 4.19
C ASP A 167 0.76 5.77 5.46
N GLY A 168 2.00 5.25 5.53
CA GLY A 168 2.90 5.43 6.69
C GLY A 168 3.53 6.82 6.77
N ASP A 169 4.11 7.21 7.90
CA ASP A 169 4.72 8.54 8.10
C ASP A 169 6.00 8.75 7.30
N ILE A 170 6.77 7.68 7.13
CA ILE A 170 7.96 7.57 6.31
C ILE A 170 7.53 7.11 4.91
N PRO A 171 7.70 7.96 3.88
CA PRO A 171 7.21 7.67 2.54
C PRO A 171 7.96 6.51 1.87
N HIS A 172 7.31 5.81 0.94
CA HIS A 172 7.94 4.80 0.11
C HIS A 172 9.12 5.40 -0.69
N PRO A 173 10.28 4.72 -0.79
CA PRO A 173 11.47 5.22 -1.49
C PRO A 173 11.29 5.48 -3.00
N ALA A 174 10.11 5.18 -3.54
CA ALA A 174 9.85 5.30 -4.97
C ALA A 174 9.62 6.74 -5.43
N ILE A 175 9.50 7.68 -4.49
CA ILE A 175 9.44 9.12 -4.78
C ILE A 175 10.83 9.77 -4.81
N GLY A 176 11.90 8.99 -4.61
CA GLY A 176 13.26 9.51 -4.50
C GLY A 176 13.42 10.42 -3.29
N ARG A 177 14.21 11.49 -3.43
CA ARG A 177 14.41 12.53 -2.40
C ARG A 177 13.28 13.56 -2.31
N ALA A 178 12.18 13.36 -3.03
CA ALA A 178 11.04 14.26 -2.95
C ALA A 178 10.44 14.29 -1.55
N ARG A 179 9.94 15.45 -1.14
CA ARG A 179 9.21 15.59 0.12
C ARG A 179 7.74 15.28 -0.10
N ARG A 180 7.09 14.70 0.91
CA ARG A 180 5.64 14.47 0.94
C ARG A 180 4.98 15.41 1.93
N MET A 181 3.84 15.97 1.52
CA MET A 181 2.88 16.63 2.40
C MET A 181 1.58 15.82 2.38
N GLN A 182 1.14 15.34 3.54
CA GLN A 182 -0.16 14.70 3.70
C GLN A 182 -1.22 15.77 3.96
N VAL A 183 -2.40 15.59 3.37
CA VAL A 183 -3.51 16.55 3.52
C VAL A 183 -4.47 16.02 4.57
N ALA A 184 -4.66 16.78 5.65
CA ALA A 184 -5.48 16.36 6.79
C ALA A 184 -6.98 16.25 6.48
N ARG A 185 -7.48 17.03 5.51
CA ARG A 185 -8.89 17.08 5.11
C ARG A 185 -9.00 17.21 3.58
N PRO A 186 -8.96 16.10 2.84
CA PRO A 186 -9.05 16.07 1.38
C PRO A 186 -10.32 16.69 0.79
N GLU A 187 -11.41 16.64 1.54
CA GLU A 187 -12.77 16.96 1.11
C GLU A 187 -13.21 18.42 1.37
N LEU A 188 -12.32 19.29 1.87
CA LEU A 188 -12.57 20.72 2.08
C LEU A 188 -11.82 21.58 1.05
#